data_AF-A0A0H5NZ12-F1
#
_entry.id   AF-A0A0H5NZ12-F1
#
_cell.length_a   1.000
_cell.length_b   1.000
_cell.length_c   1.000
_cell.angle_alpha   90.00
_cell.angle_beta   90.00
_cell.angle_gamma   90.00
#
_symmetry.space_group_name_H-M   'P 1'
#
loop_
_entity.id
_entity.type
_entity.pdbx_description
1 polymer ?
#
loop_
_entity_poly.entity_id
_entity_poly.type
_entity_poly.pdbx_seq_one_letter_code
_entity_poly.pdbx_strand_id
1 'polypeptide(L)'
;MPAESPARREESEPTDRERSAIRLEIAIVLVVTFGLSGFGAALALLDSALSPEGVGGRTVALNASRSSNSLLDLLFQLVGVLRLAAWAALGLYLLWRSGIGPKLIGLGRPRPRVDLPPGLVLAAVIGLPGLGLYLVAHAMGVSVTIVPSSLDEHWWRLPVLLLSACANSVAEEVLVVGYLLTRLRQLGWSANSALLASALLRGSYHLYQGLGGGLGNLVMGLIFGRYWQRTNKLWPLVIAHATIDAVAYLGYVALRGRVGWLP
;
A
#
# COMPACT_ATOMS: atom_id res chain seq x y z
N MET A 1 37.87 -19.02 38.72
CA MET A 1 37.67 -17.95 37.73
C MET A 1 36.18 -17.88 37.43
N PRO A 2 35.47 -16.84 37.86
CA PRO A 2 34.04 -16.72 37.59
C PRO A 2 33.82 -16.43 36.11
N ALA A 3 32.94 -17.21 35.48
CA ALA A 3 32.56 -17.08 34.09
C ALA A 3 31.91 -15.71 33.83
N GLU A 4 32.44 -14.98 32.85
CA GLU A 4 31.88 -13.72 32.39
C GLU A 4 30.44 -13.93 31.89
N SER A 5 29.53 -13.17 32.48
CA SER A 5 28.15 -13.04 32.03
C SER A 5 28.15 -12.53 30.58
N PRO A 6 27.38 -13.13 29.64
CA PRO A 6 27.32 -12.63 28.27
C PRO A 6 26.64 -11.27 28.31
N ALA A 7 27.45 -10.23 28.16
CA ALA A 7 27.02 -8.85 28.03
C ALA A 7 25.88 -8.77 27.01
N ARG A 8 24.75 -8.26 27.46
CA ARG A 8 23.66 -7.74 26.65
C ARG A 8 24.33 -6.87 25.57
N ARG A 9 24.35 -7.32 24.31
CA ARG A 9 24.85 -6.50 23.19
C ARG A 9 24.11 -5.16 23.26
N GLU A 10 24.79 -4.13 23.71
CA GLU A 10 24.37 -2.77 23.44
C GLU A 10 24.27 -2.69 21.91
N GLU A 11 23.09 -2.34 21.40
CA GLU A 11 22.92 -2.04 19.98
C GLU A 11 23.79 -0.81 19.71
N SER A 12 25.05 -1.04 19.33
CA SER A 12 25.97 0.00 18.91
C SER A 12 25.31 0.79 17.79
N GLU A 13 25.31 2.12 17.91
CA GLU A 13 24.79 2.96 16.84
C GLU A 13 25.42 2.57 15.49
N PRO A 14 24.63 2.54 14.40
CA PRO A 14 25.16 2.14 13.10
C PRO A 14 26.27 3.10 12.68
N THR A 15 27.36 2.52 12.20
CA THR A 15 28.51 3.22 11.63
C THR A 15 28.08 4.06 10.42
N ASP A 16 28.86 5.07 10.04
CA ASP A 16 28.56 5.91 8.87
C ASP A 16 28.46 5.10 7.56
N ARG A 17 29.25 4.03 7.46
CA ARG A 17 29.21 3.09 6.34
C ARG A 17 27.88 2.34 6.28
N GLU A 18 27.39 1.87 7.43
CA GLU A 18 26.09 1.19 7.53
C GLU A 18 24.94 2.15 7.24
N ARG A 19 24.98 3.39 7.76
CA ARG A 19 23.98 4.41 7.45
C ARG A 19 23.94 4.72 5.96
N SER A 20 25.10 4.82 5.32
CA SER A 20 25.20 5.04 3.87
C SER A 20 24.63 3.87 3.06
N ALA A 21 24.92 2.63 3.48
CA ALA A 21 24.36 1.42 2.87
C ALA A 21 22.84 1.37 3.01
N ILE A 22 22.28 1.71 4.18
CA ILE A 22 20.82 1.76 4.40
C ILE A 22 20.17 2.83 3.51
N ARG A 23 20.77 4.02 3.37
CA ARG A 23 20.24 5.07 2.48
C ARG A 23 20.20 4.59 1.02
N LEU A 24 21.26 3.94 0.56
CA LEU A 24 21.31 3.36 -0.79
C LEU A 24 20.28 2.22 -0.95
N GLU A 25 20.14 1.36 0.06
CA GLU A 25 19.14 0.29 0.07
C GLU A 25 17.72 0.86 -0.07
N ILE A 26 17.36 1.87 0.74
CA ILE A 26 16.07 2.55 0.65
C ILE A 26 15.89 3.12 -0.76
N ALA A 27 16.88 3.84 -1.29
CA ALA A 27 16.79 4.44 -2.62
C ALA A 27 16.53 3.39 -3.71
N ILE A 28 17.27 2.28 -3.71
CA ILE A 28 17.09 1.18 -4.68
C ILE A 28 15.70 0.55 -4.52
N VAL A 29 15.30 0.23 -3.29
CA VAL A 29 13.99 -0.38 -3.02
C VAL A 29 12.86 0.53 -3.50
N LEU A 30 12.93 1.83 -3.19
CA LEU A 30 11.92 2.79 -3.64
C LEU A 30 11.91 2.91 -5.17
N VAL A 31 13.07 3.03 -5.82
CA VAL A 31 13.15 3.11 -7.30
C VAL A 31 12.54 1.87 -7.96
N VAL A 32 12.85 0.67 -7.47
CA VAL A 32 12.35 -0.61 -8.04
C VAL A 32 10.86 -0.82 -7.77
N THR A 33 10.32 -0.20 -6.73
CA THR A 33 8.93 -0.41 -6.27
C THR A 33 8.09 0.86 -6.43
N PHE A 34 7.72 1.51 -5.33
CA PHE A 34 6.70 2.57 -5.31
C PHE A 34 7.23 3.97 -5.64
N GLY A 35 8.54 4.21 -5.56
CA GLY A 35 9.16 5.52 -5.79
C GLY A 35 9.03 6.00 -7.24
N LEU A 36 9.35 5.15 -8.22
CA LEU A 36 9.11 5.48 -9.63
C LEU A 36 7.60 5.60 -9.94
N SER A 37 6.76 4.77 -9.31
CA SER A 37 5.31 4.90 -9.41
C SER A 37 4.81 6.25 -8.89
N GLY A 38 5.41 6.78 -7.81
CA GLY A 38 5.14 8.12 -7.27
C GLY A 38 5.45 9.24 -8.26
N PHE A 39 6.62 9.19 -8.90
CA PHE A 39 6.99 10.18 -9.92
C PHE A 39 6.05 10.12 -11.13
N GLY A 40 5.75 8.91 -11.63
CA GLY A 40 4.79 8.71 -12.71
C GLY A 40 3.38 9.18 -12.35
N ALA A 41 2.94 8.95 -11.11
CA ALA A 41 1.64 9.40 -10.60
C ALA A 41 1.53 10.92 -10.53
N ALA A 42 2.60 11.62 -10.12
CA ALA A 42 2.65 13.08 -10.12
C ALA A 42 2.58 13.65 -11.54
N LEU A 43 3.30 13.05 -12.49
CA LEU A 43 3.22 13.43 -13.91
C LEU A 43 1.83 13.19 -14.49
N ALA A 44 1.20 12.05 -14.19
CA ALA A 44 -0.15 11.73 -14.65
C ALA A 44 -1.20 12.72 -14.11
N LEU A 45 -1.04 13.16 -12.86
CA LEU A 45 -1.90 14.18 -12.28
C LEU A 45 -1.70 15.54 -12.96
N LEU A 46 -0.45 15.94 -13.21
CA LEU A 46 -0.13 17.20 -13.88
C LEU A 46 -0.68 17.21 -15.32
N ASP A 47 -0.49 16.12 -16.06
CA ASP A 47 -1.05 15.93 -17.40
C ASP A 47 -2.58 16.06 -17.39
N SER A 48 -3.24 15.41 -16.45
CA SER A 48 -4.70 15.51 -16.28
C SER A 48 -5.15 16.95 -15.97
N ALA A 49 -4.42 17.65 -15.10
CA ALA A 49 -4.74 19.03 -14.72
C ALA A 49 -4.51 20.05 -15.85
N LEU A 50 -3.58 19.77 -16.76
CA LEU A 50 -3.29 20.62 -17.92
C LEU A 50 -4.15 20.27 -19.15
N SER A 51 -4.85 19.13 -19.13
CA SER A 51 -5.72 18.70 -20.22
C SER A 51 -6.98 19.57 -20.32
N PRO A 52 -7.57 19.76 -21.53
CA PRO A 52 -8.81 20.52 -21.69
C PRO A 52 -10.01 19.96 -20.91
N GLU A 53 -10.00 18.64 -20.65
CA GLU A 53 -11.04 17.92 -19.92
C GLU A 53 -10.84 18.01 -18.40
N GLY A 54 -9.68 18.50 -17.95
CA GLY A 54 -9.29 18.59 -16.55
C GLY A 54 -9.19 17.22 -15.86
N VAL A 55 -9.05 17.25 -14.53
CA VAL A 55 -8.94 16.04 -13.71
C VAL A 55 -10.22 15.19 -13.77
N GLY A 56 -11.39 15.83 -13.88
CA GLY A 56 -12.70 15.17 -13.92
C GLY A 56 -12.97 14.35 -15.18
N GLY A 57 -12.32 14.68 -16.30
CA GLY A 57 -12.44 13.91 -17.54
C GLY A 57 -11.63 12.61 -17.55
N ARG A 58 -10.71 12.43 -16.60
CA ARG A 58 -9.81 11.28 -16.59
C ARG A 58 -10.47 10.05 -15.96
N THR A 59 -10.30 8.90 -16.60
CA THR A 59 -10.69 7.59 -16.05
C THR A 59 -9.46 6.73 -15.79
N VAL A 60 -9.41 6.07 -14.64
CA VAL A 60 -8.31 5.20 -14.22
C VAL A 60 -8.85 3.87 -13.73
N ALA A 61 -8.39 2.78 -14.33
CA ALA A 61 -8.71 1.43 -13.88
C ALA A 61 -7.65 0.88 -12.92
N LEU A 62 -8.08 0.35 -11.76
CA LEU A 62 -7.17 -0.27 -10.78
C LEU A 62 -6.79 -1.69 -11.21
N ASN A 63 -7.79 -2.51 -11.56
CA ASN A 63 -7.59 -3.85 -12.11
C ASN A 63 -8.04 -3.85 -13.59
N ALA A 64 -7.16 -3.36 -14.45
CA ALA A 64 -7.42 -3.25 -15.88
C ALA A 64 -7.26 -4.60 -16.60
N SER A 65 -8.22 -4.94 -17.48
CA SER A 65 -8.04 -6.01 -18.45
C SER A 65 -6.93 -5.64 -19.45
N ARG A 66 -6.09 -6.62 -19.80
CA ARG A 66 -4.95 -6.46 -20.71
C ARG A 66 -5.06 -7.29 -21.99
N SER A 67 -6.05 -8.17 -22.07
CA SER A 67 -6.28 -9.00 -23.24
C SER A 67 -7.76 -9.36 -23.33
N SER A 68 -8.29 -9.39 -24.55
CA SER A 68 -9.62 -9.96 -24.81
C SER A 68 -9.62 -11.49 -24.70
N ASN A 69 -8.45 -12.14 -24.68
CA ASN A 69 -8.35 -13.57 -24.43
C ASN A 69 -8.34 -13.84 -22.92
N SER A 70 -9.36 -14.57 -22.43
CA SER A 70 -9.57 -14.81 -21.00
C SER A 70 -8.37 -15.47 -20.28
N LEU A 71 -7.70 -16.45 -20.91
CA LEU A 71 -6.54 -17.10 -20.29
C LEU A 71 -5.35 -16.16 -20.23
N LEU A 72 -5.07 -15.43 -21.31
CA LEU A 72 -3.98 -14.45 -21.32
C LEU A 72 -4.21 -13.33 -20.31
N ASP A 73 -5.46 -12.85 -20.17
CA ASP A 73 -5.78 -11.82 -19.20
C ASP A 73 -5.59 -12.31 -17.76
N LEU A 74 -6.06 -13.53 -17.43
CA LEU A 74 -5.79 -14.16 -16.14
C LEU A 74 -4.28 -14.22 -15.86
N LEU A 75 -3.47 -14.66 -16.82
CA LEU A 75 -2.02 -14.73 -16.67
C LEU A 75 -1.40 -13.35 -16.41
N PHE A 76 -1.88 -12.31 -17.09
CA PHE A 76 -1.44 -10.93 -16.81
C PHE A 76 -1.79 -10.46 -15.40
N GLN A 77 -2.99 -10.78 -14.90
CA GLN A 77 -3.38 -10.46 -13.52
C GLN A 77 -2.49 -11.20 -12.52
N LEU A 78 -2.22 -12.49 -12.74
CA LEU A 78 -1.34 -13.29 -11.88
C LEU A 78 0.12 -12.80 -11.89
N VAL A 79 0.63 -12.31 -13.03
CA VAL A 79 1.93 -11.64 -13.10
C VAL A 79 1.93 -10.36 -12.26
N GLY A 80 0.84 -9.59 -12.27
CA GLY A 80 0.67 -8.42 -11.41
C GLY A 80 0.74 -8.77 -9.92
N VAL A 81 0.01 -9.81 -9.51
CA VAL A 81 0.03 -10.37 -8.15
C VAL A 81 1.45 -10.81 -7.77
N LEU A 82 2.11 -11.58 -8.64
CA LEU A 82 3.46 -12.10 -8.38
C LEU A 82 4.48 -10.97 -8.21
N ARG A 83 4.37 -9.90 -9.00
CA ARG A 83 5.21 -8.70 -8.87
C ARG A 83 5.03 -8.04 -7.50
N LEU A 84 3.80 -7.85 -7.03
CA LEU A 84 3.51 -7.28 -5.71
C LEU A 84 4.07 -8.18 -4.58
N ALA A 85 3.88 -9.49 -4.70
CA ALA A 85 4.45 -10.45 -3.77
C ALA A 85 6.00 -10.40 -3.76
N ALA A 86 6.64 -10.26 -4.92
CA ALA A 86 8.08 -10.12 -5.03
C ALA A 86 8.60 -8.82 -4.38
N TRP A 87 7.86 -7.71 -4.51
CA TRP A 87 8.18 -6.46 -3.82
C TRP A 87 8.13 -6.61 -2.30
N ALA A 88 7.07 -7.23 -1.77
CA ALA A 88 6.98 -7.55 -0.34
C ALA A 88 8.14 -8.45 0.11
N ALA A 89 8.42 -9.52 -0.65
CA ALA A 89 9.48 -10.46 -0.35
C ALA A 89 10.87 -9.80 -0.34
N LEU A 90 11.13 -8.86 -1.26
CA LEU A 90 12.37 -8.08 -1.29
C LEU A 90 12.56 -7.29 0.00
N GLY A 91 11.54 -6.53 0.44
CA GLY A 91 11.59 -5.77 1.69
C GLY A 91 11.83 -6.66 2.91
N LEU A 92 11.11 -7.79 3.01
CA LEU A 92 11.29 -8.76 4.09
C LEU A 92 12.67 -9.40 4.08
N TYR A 93 13.17 -9.76 2.90
CA TYR A 93 14.49 -10.38 2.75
C TYR A 93 15.60 -9.44 3.21
N LEU A 94 15.54 -8.15 2.84
CA LEU A 94 16.53 -7.16 3.25
C LEU A 94 16.50 -6.90 4.77
N LEU A 95 15.32 -6.82 5.37
CA LEU A 95 15.19 -6.76 6.83
C LEU A 95 15.77 -8.00 7.50
N TRP A 96 15.38 -9.19 7.03
CA TRP A 96 15.86 -10.46 7.57
C TRP A 96 17.37 -10.58 7.47
N ARG A 97 17.96 -10.20 6.33
CA ARG A 97 19.42 -10.22 6.12
C ARG A 97 20.17 -9.25 7.03
N SER A 98 19.52 -8.20 7.52
CA SER A 98 20.04 -7.28 8.53
C SER A 98 19.73 -7.70 9.98
N GLY A 99 19.22 -8.91 10.20
CA GLY A 99 18.87 -9.43 11.53
C GLY A 99 17.45 -9.09 12.01
N ILE A 100 16.65 -8.38 11.21
CA ILE A 100 15.28 -8.00 11.55
C ILE A 100 14.30 -8.97 10.90
N GLY A 101 13.96 -10.06 11.60
CA GLY A 101 13.01 -11.05 11.08
C GLY A 101 11.56 -10.51 10.98
N PRO A 102 10.68 -11.13 10.16
CA PRO A 102 9.29 -10.68 9.96
C PRO A 102 8.47 -10.50 11.25
N LYS A 103 8.72 -11.34 12.27
CA LYS A 103 8.08 -11.22 13.58
C LYS A 103 8.37 -9.87 14.26
N LEU A 104 9.57 -9.31 14.07
CA LEU A 104 9.99 -8.06 14.72
C LEU A 104 9.29 -6.83 14.14
N ILE A 105 8.78 -6.90 12.91
CA ILE A 105 7.93 -5.86 12.33
C ILE A 105 6.44 -6.13 12.50
N GLY A 106 6.06 -7.14 13.29
CA GLY A 106 4.66 -7.48 13.54
C GLY A 106 4.01 -8.40 12.50
N LEU A 107 4.81 -9.05 11.65
CA LEU A 107 4.39 -10.03 10.65
C LEU A 107 4.73 -11.47 11.09
N GLY A 108 4.34 -11.81 12.32
CA GLY A 108 4.45 -13.17 12.86
C GLY A 108 3.35 -14.11 12.35
N ARG A 109 3.04 -15.18 13.08
CA ARG A 109 1.88 -16.02 12.74
C ARG A 109 0.59 -15.20 12.94
N PRO A 110 -0.30 -15.08 11.93
CA PRO A 110 -1.53 -14.32 12.06
C PRO A 110 -2.44 -14.98 13.12
N ARG A 111 -3.07 -14.14 13.94
CA ARG A 111 -4.00 -14.56 14.99
C ARG A 111 -5.35 -13.89 14.72
N PRO A 112 -6.29 -14.56 14.03
CA PRO A 112 -7.54 -13.94 13.58
C PRO A 112 -8.30 -13.21 14.69
N ARG A 113 -8.40 -13.80 15.89
CA ARG A 113 -9.08 -13.18 17.04
C ARG A 113 -8.46 -11.87 17.52
N VAL A 114 -7.16 -11.66 17.26
CA VAL A 114 -6.40 -10.48 17.72
C VAL A 114 -6.24 -9.46 16.59
N ASP A 115 -6.07 -9.94 15.35
CA ASP A 115 -5.68 -9.10 14.23
C ASP A 115 -6.88 -8.66 13.37
N LEU A 116 -7.93 -9.49 13.29
CA LEU A 116 -9.11 -9.20 12.47
C LEU A 116 -9.96 -8.04 13.02
N PRO A 117 -10.32 -7.98 14.33
CA PRO A 117 -11.13 -6.87 14.83
C PRO A 117 -10.52 -5.47 14.59
N PRO A 118 -9.25 -5.19 14.96
CA PRO A 118 -8.67 -3.89 14.67
C PRO A 118 -8.52 -3.64 13.17
N GLY A 119 -8.26 -4.68 12.36
CA GLY A 119 -8.21 -4.55 10.91
C GLY A 119 -9.54 -4.11 10.31
N LEU A 120 -10.66 -4.72 10.73
CA LEU A 120 -12.00 -4.32 10.26
C LEU A 120 -12.40 -2.93 10.75
N VAL A 121 -12.05 -2.56 11.98
CA VAL A 121 -12.29 -1.20 12.50
C VAL A 121 -11.50 -0.17 11.69
N LEU A 122 -10.21 -0.41 11.45
CA LEU A 122 -9.38 0.47 10.62
C LEU A 122 -9.92 0.56 9.18
N ALA A 123 -10.37 -0.56 8.61
CA ALA A 123 -11.01 -0.58 7.29
C ALA A 123 -12.26 0.30 7.25
N ALA A 124 -13.12 0.21 8.26
CA ALA A 124 -14.34 1.03 8.32
C ALA A 124 -14.04 2.52 8.52
N VAL A 125 -13.12 2.86 9.43
CA VAL A 125 -12.72 4.24 9.75
C VAL A 125 -12.11 4.96 8.54
N ILE A 126 -11.43 4.23 7.66
CA ILE A 126 -10.76 4.81 6.49
C ILE A 126 -11.64 4.68 5.24
N GLY A 127 -12.16 3.47 4.99
CA GLY A 127 -12.91 3.13 3.79
C GLY A 127 -14.26 3.83 3.70
N LEU A 128 -15.02 3.93 4.79
CA LEU A 128 -16.36 4.57 4.74
C LEU A 128 -16.26 6.07 4.45
N PRO A 129 -15.45 6.87 5.18
CA PRO A 129 -15.29 8.29 4.84
C PRO A 129 -14.63 8.49 3.49
N GLY A 130 -13.65 7.65 3.13
CA GLY A 130 -12.99 7.71 1.82
C GLY A 130 -13.96 7.50 0.66
N LEU A 131 -14.83 6.48 0.75
CA LEU A 131 -15.87 6.23 -0.23
C LEU A 131 -16.86 7.40 -0.32
N GLY A 132 -17.32 7.93 0.83
CA GLY A 132 -18.21 9.08 0.85
C GLY A 132 -17.61 10.32 0.18
N LEU A 133 -16.36 10.66 0.53
CA LEU A 133 -15.64 11.79 -0.07
C LEU A 133 -15.42 11.59 -1.58
N TYR A 134 -15.06 10.38 -2.01
CA TYR A 134 -14.91 10.05 -3.44
C TYR A 134 -16.22 10.27 -4.20
N LEU A 135 -17.34 9.73 -3.70
CA LEU A 135 -18.63 9.85 -4.37
C LEU A 135 -19.08 11.32 -4.48
N VAL A 136 -18.85 12.13 -3.44
CA VAL A 136 -19.16 13.57 -3.47
C VAL A 136 -18.26 14.30 -4.48
N ALA A 137 -16.94 14.07 -4.45
CA ALA A 137 -16.01 14.71 -5.37
C ALA A 137 -16.25 14.32 -6.83
N HIS A 138 -16.60 13.05 -7.08
CA HIS A 138 -16.98 12.55 -8.38
C HIS A 138 -18.29 13.18 -8.87
N ALA A 139 -19.32 13.26 -8.01
CA ALA A 139 -20.58 13.92 -8.35
C ALA A 139 -20.41 15.42 -8.68
N MET A 140 -19.39 16.06 -8.11
CA MET A 140 -19.00 17.45 -8.42
C MET A 140 -18.12 17.59 -9.68
N GLY A 141 -17.72 16.50 -10.32
CA GLY A 141 -16.86 16.52 -11.52
C GLY A 141 -15.40 16.96 -11.24
N VAL A 142 -14.96 16.92 -9.97
CA VAL A 142 -13.60 17.35 -9.58
C VAL A 142 -12.69 16.18 -9.20
N SER A 143 -13.20 14.94 -9.28
CA SER A 143 -12.43 13.72 -9.06
C SER A 143 -12.15 13.01 -10.37
N VAL A 144 -10.99 12.35 -10.46
CA VAL A 144 -10.77 11.28 -11.45
C VAL A 144 -11.82 10.19 -11.26
N THR A 145 -12.34 9.65 -12.35
CA THR A 145 -13.22 8.48 -12.32
C THR A 145 -12.39 7.23 -12.09
N ILE A 146 -12.55 6.61 -10.92
CA ILE A 146 -11.87 5.37 -10.57
C ILE A 146 -12.76 4.21 -10.99
N VAL A 147 -12.20 3.30 -11.79
CA VAL A 147 -12.80 2.02 -12.19
C VAL A 147 -12.09 0.90 -11.43
N PRO A 148 -12.63 0.41 -10.31
CA PRO A 148 -11.99 -0.61 -9.48
C PRO A 148 -11.63 -1.89 -10.24
N SER A 149 -12.44 -2.29 -11.24
CA SER A 149 -12.11 -3.38 -12.15
C SER A 149 -12.76 -3.17 -13.52
N SER A 150 -11.99 -3.38 -14.59
CA SER A 150 -12.51 -3.49 -15.96
C SER A 150 -12.43 -4.92 -16.50
N LEU A 151 -12.31 -5.91 -15.62
CA LEU A 151 -12.27 -7.31 -15.99
C LEU A 151 -13.67 -7.79 -16.39
N ASP A 152 -13.73 -8.48 -17.53
CA ASP A 152 -14.93 -9.14 -18.03
C ASP A 152 -15.41 -10.26 -17.10
N GLU A 153 -16.65 -10.69 -17.31
CA GLU A 153 -17.25 -11.73 -16.49
C GLU A 153 -16.59 -13.10 -16.75
N HIS A 154 -15.75 -13.50 -15.80
CA HIS A 154 -15.05 -14.76 -15.80
C HIS A 154 -15.13 -15.43 -14.43
N TRP A 155 -15.07 -16.76 -14.38
CA TRP A 155 -15.08 -17.52 -13.13
C TRP A 155 -13.92 -17.12 -12.19
N TRP A 156 -12.79 -16.71 -12.77
CA TRP A 156 -11.57 -16.32 -12.06
C TRP A 156 -11.56 -14.84 -11.65
N ARG A 157 -12.52 -14.01 -12.09
CA ARG A 157 -12.54 -12.56 -11.82
C ARG A 157 -12.55 -12.27 -10.32
N LEU A 158 -13.49 -12.85 -9.56
CA LEU A 158 -13.57 -12.58 -8.12
C LEU A 158 -12.36 -13.14 -7.35
N PRO A 159 -11.93 -14.41 -7.59
CA PRO A 159 -10.70 -14.93 -6.99
C PRO A 159 -9.47 -14.05 -7.23
N VAL A 160 -9.26 -13.58 -8.47
CA VAL A 160 -8.09 -12.78 -8.79
C VAL A 160 -8.16 -11.38 -8.19
N LEU A 161 -9.34 -10.76 -8.12
CA LEU A 161 -9.52 -9.47 -7.45
C LEU A 161 -9.22 -9.54 -5.95
N LEU A 162 -9.66 -10.61 -5.28
CA LEU A 162 -9.31 -10.87 -3.88
C LEU A 162 -7.81 -11.10 -3.71
N LEU A 163 -7.19 -11.85 -4.64
CA LEU A 163 -5.76 -12.09 -4.62
C LEU A 163 -4.95 -10.80 -4.84
N SER A 164 -5.39 -9.94 -5.77
CA SER A 164 -4.80 -8.62 -6.02
C SER A 164 -4.92 -7.72 -4.79
N ALA A 165 -6.08 -7.66 -4.12
CA ALA A 165 -6.26 -6.90 -2.88
C ALA A 165 -5.30 -7.36 -1.77
N CYS A 166 -5.17 -8.67 -1.59
CA CYS A 166 -4.21 -9.25 -0.64
C CYS A 166 -2.76 -8.97 -1.02
N ALA A 167 -2.39 -9.11 -2.29
CA ALA A 167 -1.03 -8.86 -2.74
C ALA A 167 -0.64 -7.39 -2.64
N ASN A 168 -1.54 -6.47 -3.00
CA ASN A 168 -1.32 -5.03 -2.91
C ASN A 168 -1.15 -4.58 -1.46
N SER A 169 -2.08 -4.99 -0.59
CA SER A 169 -1.99 -4.69 0.83
C SER A 169 -0.71 -5.23 1.47
N VAL A 170 -0.32 -6.47 1.19
CA VAL A 170 0.94 -7.02 1.71
C VAL A 170 2.14 -6.24 1.21
N ALA A 171 2.21 -5.93 -0.10
CA ALA A 171 3.31 -5.17 -0.67
C ALA A 171 3.46 -3.78 -0.03
N GLU A 172 2.37 -3.03 0.05
CA GLU A 172 2.39 -1.68 0.60
C GLU A 172 2.65 -1.66 2.11
N GLU A 173 1.97 -2.50 2.89
CA GLU A 173 2.17 -2.49 4.34
C GLU A 173 3.56 -3.00 4.71
N VAL A 174 4.10 -4.01 4.02
CA VAL A 174 5.46 -4.48 4.26
C VAL A 174 6.48 -3.42 3.88
N LEU A 175 6.39 -2.80 2.70
CA LEU A 175 7.43 -1.88 2.24
C LEU A 175 7.33 -0.49 2.88
N VAL A 176 6.12 0.09 2.90
CA VAL A 176 5.92 1.49 3.27
C VAL A 176 5.83 1.65 4.79
N VAL A 177 5.25 0.67 5.49
CA VAL A 177 5.16 0.69 6.96
C VAL A 177 6.28 -0.14 7.58
N GLY A 178 6.30 -1.45 7.36
CA GLY A 178 7.23 -2.37 8.04
C GLY A 178 8.70 -2.09 7.75
N TYR A 179 9.07 -2.00 6.48
CA TYR A 179 10.43 -1.80 6.01
C TYR A 179 10.88 -0.35 6.18
N LEU A 180 10.19 0.61 5.55
CA LEU A 180 10.66 1.99 5.49
C LEU A 180 10.72 2.64 6.87
N LEU A 181 9.71 2.48 7.74
CA LEU A 181 9.76 3.05 9.09
C LEU A 181 10.87 2.41 9.93
N THR A 182 11.10 1.11 9.77
CA THR A 182 12.21 0.41 10.43
C THR A 182 13.55 0.97 9.98
N ARG A 183 13.76 1.13 8.67
CA ARG A 183 15.01 1.67 8.12
C ARG A 183 15.24 3.13 8.49
N LEU A 184 14.22 3.98 8.44
CA LEU A 184 14.33 5.38 8.85
C LEU A 184 14.67 5.50 10.34
N ARG A 185 14.10 4.64 11.20
CA ARG A 185 14.49 4.55 12.62
C ARG A 185 15.96 4.15 12.78
N GLN A 186 16.45 3.17 12.02
CA GLN A 186 17.88 2.80 12.04
C GLN A 186 18.79 3.96 11.58
N LEU A 187 18.31 4.85 10.70
CA LEU A 187 19.01 6.07 10.33
C LEU A 187 18.95 7.18 11.39
N GLY A 188 18.27 6.96 12.51
CA GLY A 188 18.11 7.94 13.60
C GLY A 188 16.98 8.95 13.38
N TRP A 189 16.06 8.71 12.44
CA TRP A 189 14.91 9.59 12.26
C TRP A 189 13.99 9.50 13.47
N SER A 190 13.44 10.65 13.88
CA SER A 190 12.37 10.69 14.88
C SER A 190 11.16 9.90 14.40
N ALA A 191 10.37 9.36 15.34
CA ALA A 191 9.14 8.65 15.00
C ALA A 191 8.19 9.48 14.12
N ASN A 192 8.07 10.78 14.38
CA ASN A 192 7.16 11.65 13.63
C ASN A 192 7.67 11.99 12.23
N SER A 193 8.97 12.27 12.07
CA SER A 193 9.54 12.55 10.74
C SER A 193 9.52 11.29 9.86
N ALA A 194 9.82 10.12 10.42
CA ALA A 194 9.72 8.85 9.70
C ALA A 194 8.28 8.55 9.27
N LEU A 195 7.31 8.78 10.17
CA LEU A 195 5.89 8.62 9.87
C LEU A 195 5.44 9.54 8.73
N LEU A 196 5.81 10.81 8.78
CA LEU A 196 5.46 11.78 7.74
C LEU A 196 6.07 11.38 6.39
N ALA A 197 7.34 10.98 6.35
CA ALA A 197 7.99 10.55 5.12
C ALA A 197 7.32 9.31 4.50
N SER A 198 6.99 8.31 5.33
CA SER A 198 6.26 7.11 4.91
C SER A 198 4.86 7.44 4.37
N ALA A 199 4.11 8.31 5.05
CA ALA A 199 2.78 8.74 4.61
C ALA A 199 2.82 9.56 3.32
N LEU A 200 3.81 10.46 3.17
CA LEU A 200 4.03 11.22 1.93
C LEU A 200 4.38 10.31 0.76
N LEU A 201 5.23 9.31 0.98
CA LEU A 201 5.50 8.28 -0.03
C LEU A 201 4.19 7.60 -0.43
N ARG A 202 3.37 7.15 0.52
CA ARG A 202 2.07 6.54 0.25
C ARG A 202 1.16 7.42 -0.60
N GLY A 203 0.99 8.68 -0.21
CA GLY A 203 0.19 9.63 -0.97
C GLY A 203 0.73 9.84 -2.40
N SER A 204 2.06 9.90 -2.55
CA SER A 204 2.70 10.21 -3.84
C SER A 204 2.39 9.18 -4.92
N TYR A 205 2.48 7.88 -4.63
CA TYR A 205 2.19 6.83 -5.62
C TYR A 205 0.70 6.58 -5.84
N HIS A 206 -0.16 7.35 -5.17
CA HIS A 206 -1.61 7.38 -5.37
C HIS A 206 -2.12 8.65 -6.07
N LEU A 207 -1.25 9.60 -6.41
CA LEU A 207 -1.66 10.83 -7.11
C LEU A 207 -2.26 10.57 -8.50
N TYR A 208 -2.02 9.41 -9.09
CA TYR A 208 -2.63 8.98 -10.35
C TYR A 208 -4.16 8.82 -10.24
N GLN A 209 -4.69 8.66 -9.01
CA GLN A 209 -6.12 8.63 -8.71
C GLN A 209 -6.70 10.05 -8.49
N GLY A 210 -5.91 11.10 -8.74
CA GLY A 210 -6.27 12.48 -8.41
C GLY A 210 -5.75 12.93 -7.05
N LEU A 211 -5.90 14.23 -6.76
CA LEU A 211 -5.50 14.82 -5.47
C LEU A 211 -6.24 14.18 -4.29
N GLY A 212 -7.53 13.86 -4.45
CA GLY A 212 -8.33 13.18 -3.43
C GLY A 212 -7.77 11.80 -3.07
N GLY A 213 -7.42 10.99 -4.08
CA GLY A 213 -6.81 9.67 -3.88
C GLY A 213 -5.45 9.75 -3.18
N GLY A 214 -4.59 10.71 -3.59
CA GLY A 214 -3.31 10.96 -2.93
C GLY A 214 -3.44 11.42 -1.48
N LEU A 215 -4.34 12.37 -1.20
CA LEU A 215 -4.58 12.87 0.16
C LEU A 215 -5.20 11.81 1.08
N GLY A 216 -6.17 11.04 0.58
CA GLY A 216 -6.76 9.92 1.31
C GLY A 216 -5.70 8.90 1.71
N ASN A 217 -4.78 8.59 0.80
CA ASN A 217 -3.67 7.67 1.04
C ASN A 217 -2.59 8.22 1.98
N LEU A 218 -2.34 9.53 1.95
CA LEU A 218 -1.51 10.20 2.96
C LEU A 218 -2.13 10.03 4.35
N VAL A 219 -3.42 10.32 4.51
CA VAL A 219 -4.14 10.17 5.80
C VAL A 219 -4.13 8.72 6.28
N MET A 220 -4.42 7.76 5.39
CA MET A 220 -4.31 6.34 5.69
C MET A 220 -2.89 5.99 6.16
N GLY A 221 -1.85 6.46 5.46
CA GLY A 221 -0.45 6.25 5.83
C GLY A 221 -0.10 6.79 7.21
N LEU A 222 -0.61 7.97 7.58
CA LEU A 222 -0.44 8.53 8.92
C LEU A 222 -1.10 7.66 10.00
N ILE A 223 -2.35 7.21 9.76
CA ILE A 223 -3.09 6.36 10.71
C ILE A 223 -2.40 5.00 10.86
N PHE A 224 -2.05 4.35 9.75
CA PHE A 224 -1.45 3.03 9.73
C PHE A 224 -0.04 3.04 10.32
N GLY A 225 0.80 3.98 9.88
CA GLY A 225 2.14 4.12 10.43
C GLY A 225 2.12 4.44 11.92
N ARG A 226 1.20 5.29 12.39
CA ARG A 226 1.05 5.57 13.82
C ARG A 226 0.54 4.35 14.60
N TYR A 227 -0.41 3.61 14.05
CA TYR A 227 -0.88 2.36 14.64
C TYR A 227 0.29 1.37 14.79
N TRP A 228 1.07 1.17 13.74
CA TRP A 228 2.24 0.30 13.78
C TRP A 228 3.30 0.78 14.78
N GLN A 229 3.61 2.08 14.85
CA GLN A 229 4.53 2.63 15.84
C GLN A 229 4.09 2.37 17.28
N ARG A 230 2.78 2.33 17.54
CA ARG A 230 2.20 2.11 18.87
C ARG A 230 2.10 0.63 19.24
N THR A 231 1.78 -0.22 18.28
CA THR A 231 1.44 -1.63 18.57
C THR A 231 2.48 -2.63 18.05
N ASN A 232 3.33 -2.21 17.12
CA ASN A 232 4.26 -3.04 16.36
C ASN A 232 3.56 -4.26 15.73
N LYS A 233 2.35 -4.06 15.18
CA LYS A 233 1.53 -5.11 14.54
C LYS A 233 1.24 -4.72 13.10
N LEU A 234 1.61 -5.59 12.16
CA LEU A 234 1.41 -5.35 10.73
C LEU A 234 0.16 -6.04 10.18
N TRP A 235 -0.21 -7.21 10.71
CA TRP A 235 -1.39 -7.95 10.27
C TRP A 235 -2.70 -7.15 10.28
N PRO A 236 -3.04 -6.36 11.33
CA PRO A 236 -4.24 -5.52 11.29
C PRO A 236 -4.25 -4.55 10.11
N LEU A 237 -3.09 -3.99 9.73
CA LEU A 237 -2.98 -3.06 8.61
C LEU A 237 -3.18 -3.76 7.27
N VAL A 238 -2.56 -4.93 7.10
CA VAL A 238 -2.73 -5.77 5.90
C VAL A 238 -4.20 -6.16 5.73
N ILE A 239 -4.84 -6.62 6.79
CA ILE A 239 -6.27 -6.99 6.79
C ILE A 239 -7.12 -5.76 6.45
N ALA A 240 -6.86 -4.61 7.09
CA ALA A 240 -7.61 -3.40 6.86
C ALA A 240 -7.54 -2.96 5.39
N HIS A 241 -6.32 -2.89 4.85
CA HIS A 241 -6.07 -2.52 3.46
C HIS A 241 -6.72 -3.52 2.49
N ALA A 242 -6.47 -4.83 2.67
CA ALA A 242 -7.08 -5.86 1.83
C ALA A 242 -8.61 -5.78 1.84
N THR A 243 -9.21 -5.45 3.00
CA THR A 243 -10.66 -5.30 3.14
C THR A 243 -11.17 -4.08 2.38
N ILE A 244 -10.50 -2.93 2.48
CA ILE A 244 -10.86 -1.72 1.72
C ILE A 244 -10.82 -2.01 0.22
N ASP A 245 -9.73 -2.58 -0.27
CA ASP A 245 -9.55 -2.95 -1.67
C ASP A 245 -10.59 -3.96 -2.15
N ALA A 246 -10.80 -5.05 -1.39
CA ALA A 246 -11.78 -6.07 -1.74
C ALA A 246 -13.20 -5.51 -1.79
N VAL A 247 -13.58 -4.66 -0.84
CA VAL A 247 -14.90 -4.01 -0.83
C VAL A 247 -15.05 -3.09 -2.04
N ALA A 248 -14.02 -2.31 -2.39
CA ALA A 248 -14.06 -1.46 -3.57
C ALA A 248 -14.17 -2.27 -4.87
N TYR A 249 -13.36 -3.33 -5.02
CA TYR A 249 -13.33 -4.17 -6.22
C TYR A 249 -14.64 -4.95 -6.39
N LEU A 250 -15.06 -5.68 -5.36
CA LEU A 250 -16.24 -6.54 -5.42
C LEU A 250 -17.53 -5.73 -5.38
N GLY A 251 -17.58 -4.66 -4.57
CA GLY A 251 -18.73 -3.75 -4.51
C GLY A 251 -18.98 -3.08 -5.85
N TYR A 252 -17.92 -2.63 -6.53
CA TYR A 252 -18.05 -2.08 -7.88
C TYR A 252 -18.57 -3.12 -8.88
N VAL A 253 -17.97 -4.32 -8.92
CA VAL A 253 -18.44 -5.40 -9.80
C VAL A 253 -19.91 -5.78 -9.54
N ALA A 254 -20.35 -5.77 -8.29
CA ALA A 254 -21.71 -6.10 -7.92
C ALA A 254 -22.73 -5.00 -8.29
N LEU A 255 -22.34 -3.72 -8.19
CA LEU A 255 -23.26 -2.58 -8.29
C LEU A 255 -23.22 -1.84 -9.63
N ARG A 256 -22.11 -1.91 -10.38
CA ARG A 256 -21.96 -1.22 -11.67
C ARG A 256 -23.08 -1.62 -12.63
N GLY A 257 -23.72 -0.61 -13.22
CA GLY A 257 -24.88 -0.79 -14.12
C GLY A 257 -26.19 -1.16 -13.42
N ARG A 258 -26.22 -1.23 -12.08
CA ARG A 258 -27.43 -1.49 -11.27
C ARG A 258 -27.86 -0.30 -10.42
N VAL A 259 -26.96 0.66 -10.21
CA VAL A 259 -27.21 1.88 -9.43
C VAL A 259 -26.78 3.12 -10.21
N GLY A 260 -27.52 4.22 -10.08
CA GLY A 260 -27.25 5.45 -10.85
C GLY A 260 -26.21 6.40 -10.24
N TRP A 261 -25.74 6.14 -9.03
CA TRP A 261 -24.76 6.97 -8.32
C TRP A 261 -23.31 6.48 -8.47
N LEU A 262 -23.12 5.27 -9.00
CA LEU A 262 -21.81 4.71 -9.27
C LEU A 262 -21.44 5.04 -10.73
N PRO A 263 -20.25 5.60 -11.01
CA PRO A 263 -19.79 5.83 -12.37
C PRO A 263 -19.64 4.54 -13.20
#